data_AF-A0A523RA13-F1
#
_entry.id   AF-A0A523RA13-F1
#
_cell.length_a   1.000
_cell.length_b   1.000
_cell.length_c   1.000
_cell.angle_alpha   90.00
_cell.angle_beta   90.00
_cell.angle_gamma   90.00
#
_symmetry.space_group_name_H-M   'P 1'
#
loop_
_entity.id
_entity.type
_entity.pdbx_description
1 polymer ?
#
loop_
_entity_poly.entity_id
_entity_poly.type
_entity_poly.pdbx_seq_one_letter_code
_entity_poly.pdbx_strand_id
1 'polypeptide(L)'
;VIEHSGMVGAGHRQYGKDVGLIIHLSGATSLAPDPNKKVIVCSVERALKMGADGVSIHINIGADEEPEMLQDAQRIIESSREWGVPLLAMLYPRGKKIADEYAPDVVNIAVRAGAELGADIVKTNYTGDIDSFKYIVKSVSVPVIIAGGPKTDTIPDLLQLVHDSIQAGGAGVAFGRNVFQAKDPTKIVSALSKIVHLNYTVEEVLKEY
;
A
#
# COMPACT_ATOMS: atom_id res chain seq x y z
N VAL A 1 6.80 3.40 -8.36
CA VAL A 1 5.78 4.41 -8.01
C VAL A 1 4.39 3.82 -8.15
N ILE A 2 3.41 4.30 -7.38
CA ILE A 2 2.00 3.90 -7.51
C ILE A 2 1.18 5.15 -7.80
N GLU A 3 0.49 5.20 -8.93
CA GLU A 3 -0.30 6.37 -9.33
C GLU A 3 -1.47 6.01 -10.25
N HIS A 4 -2.41 6.93 -10.42
CA HIS A 4 -3.50 6.75 -11.38
C HIS A 4 -3.02 6.97 -12.82
N SER A 5 -3.69 6.33 -13.77
CA SER A 5 -3.35 6.40 -15.20
C SER A 5 -3.22 7.83 -15.74
N GLY A 6 -4.00 8.78 -15.21
CA GLY A 6 -3.92 10.19 -15.64
C GLY A 6 -2.58 10.86 -15.33
N MET A 7 -1.84 10.38 -14.32
CA MET A 7 -0.58 10.97 -13.89
C MET A 7 0.65 10.44 -14.64
N VAL A 8 0.54 9.27 -15.27
CA VAL A 8 1.66 8.61 -15.97
C VAL A 8 2.26 9.51 -17.04
N GLY A 9 1.41 10.12 -17.88
CA GLY A 9 1.88 11.03 -18.94
C GLY A 9 2.40 12.37 -18.44
N ALA A 10 2.02 12.78 -17.22
CA ALA A 10 2.40 14.06 -16.64
C ALA A 10 3.71 14.00 -15.83
N GLY A 11 4.11 12.82 -15.35
CA GLY A 11 5.25 12.69 -14.43
C GLY A 11 6.20 11.56 -14.78
N HIS A 12 5.76 10.31 -14.59
CA HIS A 12 6.62 9.14 -14.45
C HIS A 12 7.62 8.89 -15.61
N ARG A 13 7.31 9.33 -16.84
CA ARG A 13 8.18 9.15 -18.01
C ARG A 13 8.67 10.44 -18.67
N GLN A 14 8.56 11.58 -17.99
CA GLN A 14 9.06 12.85 -18.53
C GLN A 14 10.54 13.09 -18.23
N TYR A 15 11.03 12.66 -17.06
CA TYR A 15 12.41 12.90 -16.62
C TYR A 15 12.87 11.86 -15.57
N GLY A 16 14.18 11.75 -15.37
CA GLY A 16 14.77 10.87 -14.34
C GLY A 16 15.08 9.46 -14.82
N LYS A 17 15.49 8.60 -13.88
CA LYS A 17 15.72 7.18 -14.15
C LYS A 17 14.39 6.44 -14.20
N ASP A 18 14.34 5.40 -15.03
CA ASP A 18 13.20 4.50 -15.07
C ASP A 18 13.08 3.74 -13.73
N VAL A 19 11.86 3.65 -13.22
CA VAL A 19 11.52 3.01 -11.94
C VAL A 19 10.23 2.23 -12.13
N GLY A 20 10.02 1.13 -11.40
CA GLY A 20 8.81 0.33 -11.59
C GLY A 20 7.51 1.14 -11.42
N LEU A 21 6.53 0.92 -12.31
CA LEU A 21 5.25 1.59 -12.37
C LEU A 21 4.10 0.66 -11.98
N ILE A 22 3.37 1.03 -10.93
CA ILE A 22 2.10 0.39 -10.57
C ILE A 22 0.96 1.35 -10.86
N ILE A 23 0.03 0.98 -11.74
CA ILE A 23 -1.15 1.82 -12.02
C ILE A 23 -2.30 1.46 -11.08
N HIS A 24 -2.82 2.46 -10.36
CA HIS A 24 -3.96 2.31 -9.46
C HIS A 24 -5.29 2.34 -10.23
N LEU A 25 -6.04 1.25 -10.12
CA LEU A 25 -7.21 0.94 -10.93
C LEU A 25 -8.53 1.37 -10.29
N SER A 26 -8.57 1.56 -8.98
CA SER A 26 -9.78 1.94 -8.24
C SER A 26 -9.70 3.37 -7.72
N GLY A 27 -10.80 4.11 -7.67
CA GLY A 27 -10.82 5.49 -7.18
C GLY A 27 -12.07 5.84 -6.39
N ALA A 28 -11.97 6.91 -5.61
CA ALA A 28 -13.07 7.66 -5.03
C ALA A 28 -12.56 9.05 -4.66
N THR A 29 -13.46 10.00 -4.44
CA THR A 29 -13.09 11.35 -3.96
C THR A 29 -13.62 11.58 -2.55
N SER A 30 -13.01 12.51 -1.83
CA SER A 30 -13.52 12.94 -0.52
C SER A 30 -14.84 13.70 -0.60
N LEU A 31 -15.28 14.09 -1.80
CA LEU A 31 -16.54 14.79 -2.05
C LEU A 31 -17.68 13.83 -2.41
N ALA A 32 -17.38 12.53 -2.60
CA ALA A 32 -18.40 11.53 -2.85
C ALA A 32 -19.32 11.41 -1.61
N PRO A 33 -20.62 11.10 -1.79
CA PRO A 33 -21.52 10.82 -0.67
C PRO A 33 -20.97 9.74 0.26
N ASP A 34 -20.30 8.74 -0.32
CA ASP A 34 -19.49 7.77 0.41
C ASP A 34 -18.05 7.71 -0.17
N PRO A 35 -17.05 8.27 0.54
CA PRO A 35 -15.64 8.17 0.14
C PRO A 35 -15.01 6.78 0.31
N ASN A 36 -15.63 5.87 1.06
CA ASN A 36 -15.17 4.49 1.25
C ASN A 36 -15.58 3.58 0.10
N LYS A 37 -16.64 3.93 -0.65
CA LYS A 37 -17.00 3.24 -1.88
C LYS A 37 -15.96 3.47 -2.98
N LYS A 38 -15.06 2.51 -3.17
CA LYS A 38 -14.10 2.53 -4.29
C LYS A 38 -14.75 1.92 -5.52
N VAL A 39 -14.49 2.53 -6.68
CA VAL A 39 -14.97 2.04 -7.97
C VAL A 39 -13.82 1.85 -8.93
N ILE A 40 -13.90 0.88 -9.83
CA ILE A 40 -12.90 0.70 -10.88
C ILE A 40 -12.98 1.86 -11.88
N VAL A 41 -11.84 2.53 -12.11
CA VAL A 41 -11.67 3.68 -12.99
C VAL A 41 -10.65 3.44 -14.11
N CYS A 42 -9.94 2.31 -14.08
CA CYS A 42 -8.99 1.90 -15.12
C CYS A 42 -8.99 0.37 -15.23
N SER A 43 -8.92 -0.16 -16.45
CA SER A 43 -8.77 -1.60 -16.67
C SER A 43 -7.30 -2.03 -16.63
N VAL A 44 -7.06 -3.33 -16.47
CA VAL A 44 -5.73 -3.94 -16.53
C VAL A 44 -5.10 -3.72 -17.92
N GLU A 45 -5.86 -3.92 -18.99
CA GLU A 45 -5.38 -3.74 -20.37
C GLU A 45 -4.97 -2.30 -20.65
N ARG A 46 -5.73 -1.33 -20.12
CA ARG A 46 -5.36 0.08 -20.24
C ARG A 46 -4.05 0.34 -19.49
N ALA A 47 -3.89 -0.20 -18.29
CA ALA A 47 -2.66 -0.04 -17.53
C ALA A 47 -1.44 -0.63 -18.27
N LEU A 48 -1.58 -1.82 -18.85
CA LEU A 48 -0.54 -2.48 -19.65
C LEU A 48 -0.18 -1.70 -20.91
N LYS A 49 -1.16 -1.14 -21.63
CA LYS A 49 -0.92 -0.25 -22.77
C LYS A 49 -0.15 1.01 -22.39
N MET A 50 -0.17 1.39 -21.11
CA MET A 50 0.59 2.52 -20.57
C MET A 50 1.96 2.10 -20.01
N GLY A 51 2.29 0.81 -20.12
CA GLY A 51 3.57 0.25 -19.71
C GLY A 51 3.68 0.05 -18.20
N ALA A 52 2.59 -0.30 -17.52
CA ALA A 52 2.62 -0.66 -16.11
C ALA A 52 3.38 -1.99 -15.89
N ASP A 53 4.23 -2.02 -14.85
CA ASP A 53 4.88 -3.22 -14.34
C ASP A 53 4.00 -4.00 -13.35
N GLY A 54 2.96 -3.33 -12.82
CA GLY A 54 1.97 -3.91 -11.93
C GLY A 54 0.70 -3.06 -11.88
N VAL A 55 -0.33 -3.59 -11.24
CA VAL A 55 -1.59 -2.87 -11.00
C VAL A 55 -1.94 -2.86 -9.52
N SER A 56 -2.82 -1.95 -9.11
CA SER A 56 -3.31 -1.96 -7.73
C SER A 56 -4.78 -1.60 -7.61
N ILE A 57 -5.42 -2.15 -6.58
CA ILE A 57 -6.82 -1.85 -6.21
C ILE A 57 -6.90 -1.53 -4.71
N HIS A 58 -7.94 -0.82 -4.31
CA HIS A 58 -8.25 -0.50 -2.92
C HIS A 58 -9.56 -1.17 -2.54
N ILE A 59 -9.53 -1.95 -1.46
CA ILE A 59 -10.70 -2.58 -0.85
C ILE A 59 -10.78 -2.13 0.61
N ASN A 60 -11.92 -1.56 1.01
CA ASN A 60 -12.20 -1.23 2.40
C ASN A 60 -13.00 -2.38 3.03
N ILE A 61 -12.36 -3.15 3.89
CA ILE A 61 -12.97 -4.28 4.61
C ILE A 61 -13.78 -3.73 5.79
N GLY A 62 -15.04 -4.12 5.88
CA GLY A 62 -16.02 -3.63 6.85
C GLY A 62 -16.90 -2.48 6.34
N ALA A 63 -16.66 -1.95 5.14
CA ALA A 63 -17.44 -0.88 4.56
C ALA A 63 -18.80 -1.42 4.09
N ASP A 64 -19.81 -0.54 3.98
CA ASP A 64 -21.13 -0.96 3.52
C ASP A 64 -21.06 -1.56 2.09
N GLU A 65 -20.16 -1.04 1.24
CA GLU A 65 -19.91 -1.51 -0.13
C GLU A 65 -18.75 -2.52 -0.26
N GLU A 66 -18.31 -3.14 0.84
CA GLU A 66 -17.33 -4.24 0.78
C GLU A 66 -17.73 -5.32 -0.25
N PRO A 67 -18.99 -5.81 -0.32
CA PRO A 67 -19.37 -6.84 -1.28
C PRO A 67 -19.10 -6.45 -2.73
N GLU A 68 -19.39 -5.22 -3.12
CA GLU A 68 -19.14 -4.70 -4.46
C GLU A 68 -17.63 -4.57 -4.74
N MET A 69 -16.86 -4.06 -3.78
CA MET A 69 -15.41 -3.97 -3.91
C MET A 69 -14.75 -5.35 -4.03
N LEU A 70 -15.28 -6.37 -3.34
CA LEU A 70 -14.82 -7.76 -3.47
C LEU A 70 -15.15 -8.35 -4.85
N GLN A 71 -16.33 -8.07 -5.40
CA GLN A 71 -16.68 -8.48 -6.76
C GLN A 71 -15.78 -7.81 -7.81
N ASP A 72 -15.52 -6.51 -7.65
CA ASP A 72 -14.59 -5.79 -8.51
C ASP A 72 -13.17 -6.34 -8.39
N ALA A 73 -12.73 -6.66 -7.17
CA ALA A 73 -11.42 -7.28 -6.93
C ALA A 73 -11.28 -8.62 -7.66
N GLN A 74 -12.29 -9.50 -7.58
CA GLN A 74 -12.27 -10.78 -8.28
C GLN A 74 -12.08 -10.62 -9.80
N ARG A 75 -12.82 -9.70 -10.44
CA ARG A 75 -12.69 -9.44 -11.88
C ARG A 75 -11.30 -8.92 -12.26
N ILE A 76 -10.75 -8.03 -11.44
CA ILE A 76 -9.43 -7.47 -11.69
C ILE A 76 -8.33 -8.53 -11.47
N ILE A 77 -8.46 -9.36 -10.43
CA ILE A 77 -7.50 -10.45 -10.16
C ILE A 77 -7.49 -11.46 -11.30
N GLU A 78 -8.66 -11.83 -11.84
CA GLU A 78 -8.75 -12.72 -13.01
C GLU A 78 -8.09 -12.10 -14.25
N SER A 79 -8.37 -10.83 -14.54
CA SER A 79 -7.73 -10.12 -15.65
C SER A 79 -6.21 -9.98 -15.45
N SER A 80 -5.76 -9.66 -14.23
CA SER A 80 -4.34 -9.60 -13.88
C SER A 80 -3.62 -10.92 -14.13
N ARG A 81 -4.25 -12.05 -13.76
CA ARG A 81 -3.70 -13.39 -14.00
C ARG A 81 -3.66 -13.74 -15.48
N GLU A 82 -4.73 -13.45 -16.22
CA GLU A 82 -4.81 -13.66 -17.67
C GLU A 82 -3.65 -12.96 -18.40
N TRP A 83 -3.36 -11.72 -18.01
CA TRP A 83 -2.28 -10.93 -18.62
C TRP A 83 -0.91 -11.10 -17.94
N GLY A 84 -0.80 -11.93 -16.90
CA GLY A 84 0.44 -12.18 -16.17
C GLY A 84 1.04 -10.94 -15.48
N VAL A 85 0.21 -10.01 -15.01
CA VAL A 85 0.65 -8.75 -14.36
C VAL A 85 0.40 -8.79 -12.85
N PRO A 86 1.40 -8.48 -12.01
CA PRO A 86 1.25 -8.54 -10.57
C PRO A 86 0.26 -7.49 -10.03
N LEU A 87 -0.51 -7.88 -9.03
CA LEU A 87 -1.52 -7.06 -8.38
C LEU A 87 -1.15 -6.77 -6.92
N LEU A 88 -1.06 -5.48 -6.60
CA LEU A 88 -1.01 -4.96 -5.24
C LEU A 88 -2.42 -4.63 -4.75
N ALA A 89 -2.93 -5.38 -3.77
CA ALA A 89 -4.21 -5.07 -3.15
C ALA A 89 -3.99 -4.22 -1.89
N MET A 90 -4.62 -3.04 -1.83
CA MET A 90 -4.62 -2.16 -0.66
C MET A 90 -5.86 -2.47 0.18
N LEU A 91 -5.66 -3.18 1.28
CA LEU A 91 -6.70 -3.69 2.16
C LEU A 91 -6.67 -2.87 3.44
N TYR A 92 -7.71 -2.09 3.68
CA TYR A 92 -7.83 -1.30 4.91
C TYR A 92 -9.10 -1.67 5.67
N PRO A 93 -9.01 -1.93 6.98
CA PRO A 93 -10.20 -2.09 7.81
C PRO A 93 -10.89 -0.73 7.96
N ARG A 94 -12.05 -0.54 7.34
CA ARG A 94 -12.88 0.68 7.47
C ARG A 94 -14.34 0.32 7.43
N GLY A 95 -15.10 0.77 8.42
CA GLY A 95 -16.51 0.44 8.50
C GLY A 95 -17.14 0.83 9.81
N LYS A 96 -18.48 0.81 9.88
CA LYS A 96 -19.23 1.20 11.08
C LYS A 96 -18.94 0.31 12.30
N LYS A 97 -18.44 -0.91 12.08
CA LYS A 97 -18.10 -1.88 13.14
C LYS A 97 -16.63 -1.85 13.55
N ILE A 98 -15.82 -1.00 12.92
CA ILE A 98 -14.38 -0.92 13.16
C ILE A 98 -14.12 0.33 13.99
N ALA A 99 -13.78 0.12 15.26
CA ALA A 99 -13.45 1.21 16.18
C ALA A 99 -12.04 1.76 15.95
N ASP A 100 -11.12 0.88 15.53
CA ASP A 100 -9.71 1.19 15.30
C ASP A 100 -9.23 0.46 14.04
N GLU A 101 -8.81 1.22 13.01
CA GLU A 101 -8.29 0.67 11.75
C GLU A 101 -6.91 0.01 11.89
N TYR A 102 -6.26 0.15 13.06
CA TYR A 102 -4.95 -0.39 13.37
C TYR A 102 -5.01 -1.61 14.31
N ALA A 103 -6.20 -1.98 14.81
CA ALA A 103 -6.34 -3.10 15.73
C ALA A 103 -5.93 -4.43 15.05
N PRO A 104 -5.12 -5.29 15.72
CA PRO A 104 -4.55 -6.47 15.09
C PRO A 104 -5.56 -7.45 14.49
N ASP A 105 -6.71 -7.62 15.11
CA ASP A 105 -7.77 -8.55 14.67
C ASP A 105 -8.37 -8.12 13.33
N VAL A 106 -8.72 -6.84 13.17
CA VAL A 106 -9.31 -6.32 11.94
C VAL A 106 -8.27 -6.20 10.81
N VAL A 107 -7.02 -5.83 11.14
CA VAL A 107 -5.92 -5.83 10.17
C VAL A 107 -5.63 -7.25 9.68
N ASN A 108 -5.64 -8.25 10.56
CA ASN A 108 -5.44 -9.64 10.18
C ASN A 108 -6.50 -10.13 9.20
N ILE A 109 -7.78 -9.82 9.46
CA ILE A 109 -8.89 -10.16 8.54
C ILE A 109 -8.65 -9.51 7.18
N ALA A 110 -8.31 -8.23 7.14
CA ALA A 110 -8.09 -7.51 5.89
C ALA A 110 -6.91 -8.09 5.10
N VAL A 111 -5.80 -8.40 5.76
CA VAL A 111 -4.62 -9.01 5.12
C VAL A 111 -4.93 -10.39 4.58
N ARG A 112 -5.59 -11.23 5.39
CA ARG A 112 -5.96 -12.58 5.00
C ARG A 112 -6.93 -12.58 3.81
N ALA A 113 -7.92 -11.69 3.81
CA ALA A 113 -8.85 -11.54 2.70
C ALA A 113 -8.12 -11.21 1.40
N GLY A 114 -7.20 -10.24 1.41
CA GLY A 114 -6.41 -9.89 0.23
C GLY A 114 -5.58 -11.07 -0.31
N ALA A 115 -4.94 -11.83 0.59
CA ALA A 115 -4.16 -13.00 0.22
C ALA A 115 -5.04 -14.13 -0.38
N GLU A 116 -6.19 -14.42 0.23
CA GLU A 116 -7.10 -15.48 -0.25
C GLU A 116 -7.81 -15.13 -1.55
N LEU A 117 -8.12 -13.85 -1.78
CA LEU A 117 -8.66 -13.39 -3.06
C LEU A 117 -7.63 -13.57 -4.20
N GLY A 118 -6.34 -13.63 -3.86
CA GLY A 118 -5.27 -13.90 -4.81
C GLY A 118 -4.45 -12.68 -5.22
N ALA A 119 -4.33 -11.69 -4.34
CA ALA A 119 -3.37 -10.60 -4.52
C ALA A 119 -1.92 -11.11 -4.46
N ASP A 120 -1.03 -10.53 -5.24
CA ASP A 120 0.40 -10.86 -5.21
C ASP A 120 1.14 -10.13 -4.08
N ILE A 121 0.66 -8.94 -3.73
CA ILE A 121 1.17 -8.14 -2.61
C ILE A 121 -0.03 -7.54 -1.87
N VAL A 122 0.00 -7.54 -0.55
CA VAL A 122 -0.99 -6.87 0.28
C VAL A 122 -0.39 -5.62 0.92
N LYS A 123 -1.08 -4.49 0.79
CA LYS A 123 -0.77 -3.25 1.51
C LYS A 123 -1.82 -3.00 2.58
N THR A 124 -1.39 -2.79 3.82
CA THR A 124 -2.29 -2.55 4.97
C THR A 124 -1.71 -1.52 5.96
N ASN A 125 -2.37 -1.33 7.10
CA ASN A 125 -1.89 -0.55 8.25
C ASN A 125 -0.92 -1.37 9.11
N TYR A 126 0.09 -0.71 9.70
CA TYR A 126 0.91 -1.30 10.76
C TYR A 126 0.14 -1.29 12.08
N THR A 127 0.17 -2.39 12.84
CA THR A 127 -0.65 -2.55 14.06
C THR A 127 -0.10 -1.83 15.30
N GLY A 128 1.08 -1.20 15.18
CA GLY A 128 1.70 -0.43 16.25
C GLY A 128 2.71 -1.20 17.09
N ASP A 129 2.76 -2.53 16.98
CA ASP A 129 3.77 -3.37 17.65
C ASP A 129 4.25 -4.54 16.78
N ILE A 130 5.48 -4.98 17.04
CA ILE A 130 6.18 -5.98 16.23
C ILE A 130 5.50 -7.34 16.33
N ASP A 131 5.08 -7.77 17.52
CA ASP A 131 4.61 -9.13 17.76
C ASP A 131 3.24 -9.37 17.10
N SER A 132 2.32 -8.41 17.23
CA SER A 132 1.02 -8.48 16.58
C SER A 132 1.14 -8.42 15.06
N PHE A 133 1.99 -7.55 14.51
CA PHE A 133 2.18 -7.46 13.07
C PHE A 133 2.88 -8.71 12.51
N LYS A 134 3.85 -9.26 13.26
CA LYS A 134 4.55 -10.50 12.90
C LYS A 134 3.62 -11.70 12.83
N TYR A 135 2.64 -11.77 13.72
CA TYR A 135 1.60 -12.80 13.63
C TYR A 135 0.82 -12.69 12.31
N ILE A 136 0.44 -11.47 11.92
CA ILE A 136 -0.31 -11.20 10.68
C ILE A 136 0.51 -11.54 9.45
N VAL A 137 1.75 -11.08 9.37
CA VAL A 137 2.64 -11.36 8.23
C VAL A 137 2.84 -12.87 8.06
N LYS A 138 3.01 -13.61 9.16
CA LYS A 138 3.17 -15.07 9.13
C LYS A 138 1.89 -15.83 8.80
N SER A 139 0.72 -15.19 8.84
CA SER A 139 -0.57 -15.84 8.58
C SER A 139 -0.89 -15.97 7.09
N VAL A 140 -0.09 -15.33 6.22
CA VAL A 140 -0.25 -15.33 4.76
C VAL A 140 1.05 -15.66 4.04
N SER A 141 0.95 -16.16 2.81
CA SER A 141 2.11 -16.52 1.98
C SER A 141 2.60 -15.40 1.06
N VAL A 142 1.86 -14.29 1.00
CA VAL A 142 2.14 -13.16 0.10
C VAL A 142 2.88 -12.04 0.84
N PRO A 143 3.77 -11.29 0.18
CA PRO A 143 4.40 -10.12 0.77
C PRO A 143 3.37 -9.12 1.32
N VAL A 144 3.58 -8.69 2.57
CA VAL A 144 2.77 -7.65 3.22
C VAL A 144 3.62 -6.39 3.37
N ILE A 145 3.14 -5.27 2.85
CA ILE A 145 3.77 -3.95 2.99
C ILE A 145 2.86 -3.01 3.78
N ILE A 146 3.45 -2.02 4.44
CA ILE A 146 2.68 -1.05 5.21
C ILE A 146 2.44 0.28 4.47
N ALA A 147 1.28 0.86 4.72
CA ALA A 147 0.98 2.25 4.39
C ALA A 147 1.62 3.20 5.40
N GLY A 148 1.95 4.41 4.96
CA GLY A 148 2.56 5.42 5.83
C GLY A 148 1.60 6.09 6.80
N GLY A 149 0.30 5.74 6.78
CA GLY A 149 -0.70 6.34 7.64
C GLY A 149 -0.90 7.85 7.43
N PRO A 150 -1.45 8.55 8.43
CA PRO A 150 -1.41 10.00 8.56
C PRO A 150 0.03 10.53 8.55
N LYS A 151 0.18 11.85 8.44
CA LYS A 151 1.50 12.46 8.62
C LYS A 151 1.95 12.20 10.06
N THR A 152 3.10 11.57 10.24
CA THR A 152 3.68 11.37 11.57
C THR A 152 4.24 12.68 12.10
N ASP A 153 4.22 12.86 13.42
CA ASP A 153 4.62 14.12 14.05
C ASP A 153 6.14 14.36 13.94
N THR A 154 6.94 13.29 13.88
CA THR A 154 8.40 13.39 13.76
C THR A 154 9.01 12.38 12.77
N ILE A 155 10.23 12.70 12.31
CA ILE A 155 11.03 11.80 11.45
C ILE A 155 11.47 10.54 12.21
N PRO A 156 11.99 10.62 13.45
CA PRO A 156 12.31 9.42 14.24
C PRO A 156 11.14 8.43 14.34
N ASP A 157 9.93 8.91 14.61
CA ASP A 157 8.75 8.04 14.74
C ASP A 157 8.42 7.32 13.42
N LEU A 158 8.56 8.02 12.28
CA LEU A 158 8.38 7.43 10.96
C LEU A 158 9.41 6.33 10.67
N LEU A 159 10.67 6.59 11.00
CA LEU A 159 11.76 5.64 10.80
C LEU A 159 11.60 4.42 11.72
N GLN A 160 11.16 4.63 12.96
CA GLN A 160 10.87 3.57 13.91
C GLN A 160 9.72 2.68 13.43
N LEU A 161 8.63 3.29 12.96
CA LEU A 161 7.49 2.57 12.39
C LEU A 161 7.91 1.68 11.21
N VAL A 162 8.76 2.19 10.33
CA VAL A 162 9.27 1.43 9.18
C VAL A 162 10.16 0.29 9.65
N HIS A 163 11.12 0.59 10.53
CA HIS A 163 12.04 -0.38 11.09
C HIS A 163 11.27 -1.55 11.74
N ASP A 164 10.31 -1.24 12.60
CA ASP A 164 9.56 -2.26 13.34
C ASP A 164 8.68 -3.11 12.43
N SER A 165 8.08 -2.51 11.40
CA SER A 165 7.35 -3.26 10.38
C SER A 165 8.26 -4.25 9.63
N ILE A 166 9.48 -3.84 9.27
CA ILE A 166 10.46 -4.73 8.62
C ILE A 166 10.92 -5.83 9.59
N GLN A 167 11.19 -5.51 10.86
CA GLN A 167 11.56 -6.50 11.89
C GLN A 167 10.45 -7.51 12.16
N ALA A 168 9.19 -7.10 12.04
CA ALA A 168 8.03 -7.98 12.12
C ALA A 168 7.90 -8.93 10.89
N GLY A 169 8.68 -8.72 9.84
CA GLY A 169 8.66 -9.50 8.60
C GLY A 169 7.94 -8.81 7.43
N GLY A 170 7.52 -7.56 7.59
CA GLY A 170 6.99 -6.75 6.50
C GLY A 170 7.98 -6.67 5.34
N ALA A 171 7.47 -6.77 4.11
CA ALA A 171 8.27 -6.84 2.90
C ALA A 171 8.65 -5.46 2.32
N GLY A 172 8.21 -4.38 2.95
CA GLY A 172 8.47 -3.01 2.49
C GLY A 172 7.40 -2.01 2.91
N VAL A 173 7.48 -0.83 2.30
CA VAL A 173 6.60 0.30 2.59
C VAL A 173 6.09 0.98 1.31
N ALA A 174 4.87 1.53 1.35
CA ALA A 174 4.32 2.32 0.25
C ALA A 174 3.75 3.65 0.76
N PHE A 175 4.64 4.65 0.86
CA PHE A 175 4.34 5.94 1.48
C PHE A 175 4.08 7.03 0.44
N GLY A 176 3.15 7.93 0.76
CA GLY A 176 2.81 9.10 -0.07
C GLY A 176 3.10 10.39 0.67
N ARG A 177 2.13 10.88 1.45
CA ARG A 177 2.19 12.18 2.15
C ARG A 177 3.46 12.38 2.98
N ASN A 178 3.89 11.37 3.74
CA ASN A 178 5.11 11.45 4.55
C ASN A 178 6.40 11.68 3.75
N VAL A 179 6.39 11.38 2.44
CA VAL A 179 7.51 11.63 1.54
C VAL A 179 7.32 12.95 0.80
N PHE A 180 6.21 13.10 0.07
CA PHE A 180 6.01 14.25 -0.82
C PHE A 180 5.79 15.58 -0.09
N GLN A 181 5.38 15.54 1.18
CA GLN A 181 5.20 16.74 2.02
C GLN A 181 6.36 16.94 3.01
N ALA A 182 7.42 16.14 2.91
CA ALA A 182 8.63 16.36 3.68
C ALA A 182 9.38 17.61 3.17
N LYS A 183 10.15 18.25 4.04
CA LYS A 183 11.01 19.38 3.66
C LYS A 183 12.04 18.99 2.59
N ASP A 184 12.52 17.76 2.66
CA ASP A 184 13.45 17.18 1.68
C ASP A 184 13.02 15.73 1.35
N PRO A 185 12.24 15.54 0.27
CA PRO A 185 11.79 14.22 -0.17
C PRO A 185 12.94 13.26 -0.51
N THR A 186 14.07 13.76 -1.00
CA THR A 186 15.23 12.94 -1.36
C THR A 186 15.86 12.33 -0.12
N LYS A 187 16.07 13.15 0.92
CA LYS A 187 16.61 12.67 2.20
C LYS A 187 15.72 11.61 2.83
N ILE A 188 14.40 11.84 2.89
CA ILE A 188 13.51 10.87 3.52
C ILE A 188 13.41 9.55 2.74
N VAL A 189 13.39 9.59 1.40
CA VAL A 189 13.42 8.36 0.59
C VAL A 189 14.73 7.60 0.80
N SER A 190 15.88 8.30 0.86
CA SER A 190 17.18 7.68 1.14
C SER A 190 17.20 7.01 2.52
N ALA A 191 16.69 7.70 3.55
CA ALA A 191 16.57 7.18 4.91
C ALA A 191 15.71 5.92 4.99
N LEU A 192 14.51 5.96 4.39
CA LEU A 192 13.60 4.81 4.32
C LEU A 192 14.23 3.63 3.56
N SER A 193 14.91 3.91 2.44
CA SER A 193 15.59 2.88 1.63
C SER A 193 16.67 2.14 2.41
N LYS A 194 17.45 2.83 3.24
CA LYS A 194 18.47 2.20 4.10
C LYS A 194 17.87 1.20 5.09
N ILE A 195 16.75 1.54 5.72
CA ILE A 195 16.06 0.63 6.65
C ILE A 195 15.49 -0.57 5.88
N VAL A 196 14.77 -0.31 4.79
CA VAL A 196 14.04 -1.35 4.04
C VAL A 196 14.97 -2.30 3.29
N HIS A 197 16.06 -1.80 2.70
CA HIS A 197 16.89 -2.59 1.77
C HIS A 197 18.28 -2.91 2.30
N LEU A 198 18.79 -2.16 3.29
CA LEU A 198 20.16 -2.29 3.78
C LEU A 198 20.23 -2.68 5.27
N ASN A 199 19.09 -2.97 5.91
CA ASN A 199 18.99 -3.37 7.33
C ASN A 199 19.60 -2.37 8.32
N TYR A 200 19.57 -1.08 8.00
CA TYR A 200 20.00 -0.04 8.94
C TYR A 200 19.03 0.07 10.12
N THR A 201 19.58 0.32 11.31
CA THR A 201 18.84 0.73 12.49
C THR A 201 18.40 2.20 12.39
N VAL A 202 17.40 2.60 13.18
CA VAL A 202 16.93 4.00 13.25
C VAL A 202 18.06 4.94 13.67
N GLU A 203 18.88 4.53 14.65
CA GLU A 203 20.00 5.34 15.15
C GLU A 203 21.06 5.61 14.08
N GLU A 204 21.39 4.60 13.27
CA GLU A 204 22.35 4.74 12.16
C GLU A 204 21.82 5.72 11.11
N VAL A 205 20.54 5.61 10.75
CA VAL A 205 19.93 6.53 9.79
C VAL A 205 19.90 7.96 10.34
N LEU A 206 19.55 8.16 11.60
CA LEU A 206 19.46 9.49 12.21
C LEU A 206 20.83 10.18 12.33
N LYS A 207 21.93 9.44 12.52
CA LYS A 207 23.30 10.00 12.50
C LYS A 207 23.67 10.61 11.15
N GLU A 208 23.05 10.14 10.06
CA GLU A 208 23.34 10.55 8.69
C GLU A 208 22.26 11.46 8.07
N TYR A 209 21.19 11.79 8.82
CA TYR A 209 19.98 12.45 8.31
C TYR A 209 20.11 13.97 8.16
#